data_AF-A0A933T064-F1
#
_entry.id   AF-A0A933T064-F1
#
_cell.length_a   1.000
_cell.length_b   1.000
_cell.length_c   1.000
_cell.angle_alpha   90.00
_cell.angle_beta   90.00
_cell.angle_gamma   90.00
#
_symmetry.space_group_name_H-M   'P 1'
#
loop_
_entity.id
_entity.type
_entity.pdbx_description
1 polymer ?
#
loop_
_entity_poly.entity_id
_entity_poly.type
_entity_poly.pdbx_seq_one_letter_code
_entity_poly.pdbx_strand_id
1 'polypeptide(L)'
;MFLKKKIILSFLISSITILIFSVFFCINFVEIKKGIRNLELSESIRNKSLQLRRHEKNFFLYRDLKEVESVYNYIREIEAILKNERYSDSIERLQSLEDKVEEYRQSFNRIKVIVGEFQEEFNRLKPSYKQYYAFFPLVESTILERPIMNAELLRGIFSLQPGNPAIKSLQELNDEISALRRNGEEILNISEGMERIARGKVEKAIGFSQHAALILFPIFFVIGFGTLFAISHSIVNRLKILTGAIKKTAKGDFSSLPIPAGQDEIGGRTNNRF
;
A
#
# COMPACT_ATOMS: atom_id res chain seq x y z
N MET A 1 6.37 -44.74 29.91
CA MET A 1 7.25 -43.59 29.57
C MET A 1 7.62 -42.86 30.86
N PHE A 2 8.91 -42.70 31.15
CA PHE A 2 9.42 -42.05 32.36
C PHE A 2 8.80 -40.66 32.59
N LEU A 3 8.53 -40.29 33.85
CA LEU A 3 7.90 -39.00 34.21
C LEU A 3 8.68 -37.80 33.63
N LYS A 4 10.01 -37.87 33.68
CA LYS A 4 10.93 -36.90 33.05
C LYS A 4 10.69 -36.77 31.54
N LYS A 5 10.55 -37.91 30.83
CA LYS A 5 10.27 -37.92 29.38
C LYS A 5 8.90 -37.32 29.04
N LYS A 6 7.89 -37.50 29.89
CA LYS A 6 6.55 -36.90 29.71
C LYS A 6 6.57 -35.37 29.86
N ILE A 7 7.27 -34.87 30.89
CA ILE A 7 7.44 -33.42 31.13
C ILE A 7 8.22 -32.79 29.97
N ILE A 8 9.35 -33.38 29.57
CA ILE A 8 10.16 -32.89 28.44
C ILE A 8 9.34 -32.89 27.14
N LEU A 9 8.55 -33.94 26.87
CA LEU A 9 7.70 -34.00 25.68
C LEU A 9 6.65 -32.89 25.67
N SER A 10 5.96 -32.65 26.80
CA SER A 10 4.97 -31.58 26.90
C SER A 10 5.56 -30.19 26.68
N PHE A 11 6.75 -29.95 27.24
CA PHE A 11 7.49 -28.71 27.05
C PHE A 11 7.87 -28.51 25.58
N LEU A 12 8.38 -29.56 24.92
CA LEU A 12 8.71 -29.53 23.50
C LEU A 12 7.48 -29.23 22.63
N ILE A 13 6.34 -29.87 22.91
CA ILE A 13 5.09 -29.61 22.18
C ILE A 13 4.68 -28.14 22.34
N SER A 14 4.65 -27.62 23.57
CA SER A 14 4.30 -26.21 23.80
C SER A 14 5.27 -25.24 23.11
N SER A 15 6.57 -25.54 23.13
CA SER A 15 7.61 -24.71 22.51
C SER A 15 7.46 -24.69 20.98
N ILE A 16 7.20 -25.84 20.37
CA ILE A 16 6.94 -25.96 18.93
C ILE A 16 5.66 -25.20 18.54
N THR A 17 4.60 -25.31 19.33
CA THR A 17 3.36 -24.57 19.07
C THR A 17 3.63 -23.07 19.12
N ILE A 18 4.28 -22.56 20.17
CA ILE A 18 4.65 -21.13 20.28
C ILE A 18 5.49 -20.68 19.07
N LEU A 19 6.46 -21.50 18.65
CA LEU A 19 7.30 -21.19 17.49
C LEU A 19 6.47 -21.06 16.20
N ILE A 20 5.57 -22.01 15.93
CA ILE A 20 4.67 -21.97 14.77
C ILE A 20 3.81 -20.71 14.78
N PHE A 21 3.23 -20.38 15.95
CA PHE A 21 2.46 -19.15 16.12
C PHE A 21 3.29 -17.89 15.85
N SER A 22 4.51 -17.83 16.40
CA SER A 22 5.38 -16.69 16.21
C SER A 22 5.73 -16.48 14.74
N VAL A 23 6.06 -17.56 14.02
CA VAL A 23 6.34 -17.51 12.58
C VAL A 23 5.10 -17.05 11.81
N PHE A 24 3.94 -17.60 12.13
CA PHE A 24 2.66 -17.20 11.52
C PHE A 24 2.39 -15.70 11.71
N PHE A 25 2.49 -15.18 12.94
CA PHE A 25 2.30 -13.76 13.22
C PHE A 25 3.31 -12.88 12.48
N CYS A 26 4.58 -13.29 12.41
CA CYS A 26 5.59 -12.55 11.66
C CYS A 26 5.25 -12.44 10.17
N ILE A 27 4.82 -13.54 9.53
CA ILE A 27 4.45 -13.54 8.11
C ILE A 27 3.26 -12.59 7.88
N ASN A 28 2.19 -12.73 8.66
CA ASN A 28 1.01 -11.88 8.55
C ASN A 28 1.34 -10.40 8.78
N PHE A 29 2.16 -10.10 9.79
CA PHE A 29 2.57 -8.74 10.09
C PHE A 29 3.34 -8.11 8.92
N VAL A 30 4.26 -8.86 8.29
CA VAL A 30 4.99 -8.39 7.11
C VAL A 30 4.05 -8.15 5.93
N GLU A 31 3.06 -9.01 5.70
CA GLU A 31 2.10 -8.86 4.62
C GLU A 31 1.20 -7.63 4.80
N ILE A 32 0.67 -7.44 6.01
CA ILE A 32 -0.10 -6.23 6.36
C ILE A 32 0.75 -4.98 6.20
N LYS A 33 2.00 -4.99 6.68
CA LYS A 33 2.92 -3.84 6.56
C LYS A 33 3.20 -3.49 5.10
N LYS A 34 3.42 -4.49 4.24
CA LYS A 34 3.58 -4.28 2.79
C LYS A 34 2.33 -3.69 2.17
N GLY A 35 1.14 -4.19 2.55
CA GLY A 35 -0.14 -3.68 2.07
C GLY A 35 -0.38 -2.22 2.46
N ILE A 36 -0.14 -1.86 3.72
CA ILE A 36 -0.31 -0.48 4.23
C ILE A 36 0.63 0.47 3.50
N ARG A 37 1.90 0.10 3.30
CA ARG A 37 2.85 0.95 2.56
C ARG A 37 2.40 1.21 1.13
N ASN A 38 1.88 0.20 0.44
CA ASN A 38 1.36 0.36 -0.92
C ASN A 38 0.10 1.24 -0.95
N LEU A 39 -0.74 1.17 0.10
CA LEU A 39 -1.91 2.02 0.24
C LEU A 39 -1.51 3.49 0.41
N GLU A 40 -0.57 3.76 1.33
CA GLU A 40 -0.04 5.10 1.59
C GLU A 40 0.61 5.71 0.34
N LEU A 41 1.42 4.92 -0.38
CA LEU A 41 2.01 5.32 -1.65
C LEU A 41 0.92 5.74 -2.65
N SER A 42 -0.08 4.89 -2.83
CA SER A 42 -1.14 5.12 -3.81
C SER A 42 -1.99 6.34 -3.46
N GLU A 43 -2.32 6.51 -2.19
CA GLU A 43 -3.07 7.65 -1.69
C GLU A 43 -2.27 8.95 -1.84
N SER A 44 -0.98 8.92 -1.52
CA SER A 44 -0.07 10.07 -1.68
C SER A 44 -0.01 10.51 -3.14
N ILE A 45 0.23 9.58 -4.07
CA ILE A 45 0.23 9.86 -5.51
C ILE A 45 -1.11 10.47 -5.93
N ARG A 46 -2.23 9.82 -5.61
CA ARG A 46 -3.56 10.29 -5.99
C ARG A 46 -3.83 11.71 -5.49
N ASN A 47 -3.51 11.99 -4.23
CA ASN A 47 -3.69 13.31 -3.63
C ASN A 47 -2.83 14.37 -4.33
N LYS A 48 -1.57 14.06 -4.65
CA LYS A 48 -0.68 14.97 -5.40
C LYS A 48 -1.14 15.17 -6.84
N SER A 49 -1.63 14.13 -7.51
CA SER A 49 -2.22 14.23 -8.85
C SER A 49 -3.48 15.10 -8.87
N LEU A 50 -4.31 15.05 -7.82
CA LEU A 50 -5.46 15.95 -7.67
C LEU A 50 -5.04 17.42 -7.48
N GLN A 51 -3.99 17.69 -6.70
CA GLN A 51 -3.45 19.04 -6.58
C GLN A 51 -2.84 19.52 -7.90
N LEU A 52 -2.08 18.66 -8.59
CA LEU A 52 -1.54 18.94 -9.92
C LEU A 52 -2.64 19.41 -10.88
N ARG A 53 -3.77 18.68 -10.95
CA ARG A 53 -4.94 19.03 -11.76
C ARG A 53 -5.59 20.35 -11.34
N ARG A 54 -5.66 20.63 -10.04
CA ARG A 54 -6.20 21.89 -9.51
C ARG A 54 -5.36 23.07 -9.97
N HIS A 55 -4.04 22.99 -9.81
CA HIS A 55 -3.10 24.05 -10.20
C HIS A 55 -3.01 24.20 -11.73
N GLU A 56 -3.08 23.11 -12.49
CA GLU A 56 -3.23 23.15 -13.95
C GLU A 56 -4.48 23.93 -14.37
N LYS A 57 -5.64 23.60 -13.79
CA LYS A 57 -6.90 24.30 -14.10
C LYS A 57 -6.80 25.78 -13.73
N ASN A 58 -6.24 26.11 -12.58
CA ASN A 58 -6.03 27.49 -12.17
C ASN A 58 -5.10 28.24 -13.13
N PHE A 59 -4.02 27.60 -13.60
CA PHE A 59 -3.15 28.17 -14.62
C PHE A 59 -3.92 28.47 -15.91
N PHE A 60 -4.78 27.55 -16.37
CA PHE A 60 -5.58 27.77 -17.58
C PHE A 60 -6.60 28.90 -17.44
N LEU A 61 -7.17 29.10 -16.25
CA LEU A 61 -8.14 30.16 -15.96
C LEU A 61 -7.45 31.53 -15.75
N TYR A 62 -6.38 31.58 -14.96
CA TYR A 62 -5.81 32.84 -14.45
C TYR A 62 -4.44 33.20 -15.02
N ARG A 63 -3.70 32.24 -15.59
CA ARG A 63 -2.36 32.41 -16.16
C ARG A 63 -1.31 32.92 -15.19
N ASP A 64 -1.51 32.66 -13.92
CA ASP A 64 -0.56 33.01 -12.88
C ASP A 64 0.68 32.10 -12.99
N LEU A 65 1.87 32.70 -13.01
CA LEU A 65 3.15 31.99 -13.00
C LEU A 65 3.36 31.17 -11.72
N LYS A 66 2.70 31.54 -10.61
CA LYS A 66 2.73 30.76 -9.37
C LYS A 66 2.08 29.38 -9.54
N GLU A 67 1.07 29.29 -10.38
CA GLU A 67 0.38 28.03 -10.69
C GLU A 67 1.28 27.11 -11.53
N VAL A 68 2.07 27.70 -12.44
CA VAL A 68 3.10 26.98 -13.22
C VAL A 68 4.16 26.37 -12.30
N GLU A 69 4.69 27.14 -11.36
CA GLU A 69 5.65 26.63 -10.37
C GLU A 69 5.05 25.49 -9.55
N SER A 70 3.81 25.67 -9.09
CA SER A 70 3.07 24.64 -8.34
C SER A 70 2.92 23.35 -9.14
N VAL A 71 2.56 23.43 -10.43
CA VAL A 71 2.47 22.26 -11.33
C VAL A 71 3.79 21.50 -11.38
N TYR A 72 4.92 22.17 -11.59
CA TYR A 72 6.23 21.49 -11.60
C TYR A 72 6.62 20.93 -10.23
N ASN A 73 6.25 21.59 -9.13
CA ASN A 73 6.49 21.08 -7.79
C ASN A 73 5.77 19.75 -7.57
N TYR A 74 4.48 19.68 -7.92
CA TYR A 74 3.71 18.44 -7.78
C TYR A 74 4.20 17.34 -8.72
N ILE A 75 4.62 17.65 -9.95
CA ILE A 75 5.25 16.66 -10.83
C ILE A 75 6.51 16.09 -10.17
N ARG A 76 7.41 16.95 -9.66
CA ARG A 76 8.64 16.51 -8.98
C ARG A 76 8.36 15.67 -7.73
N GLU A 77 7.34 16.04 -6.95
CA GLU A 77 6.94 15.26 -5.77
C GLU A 77 6.43 13.87 -6.16
N ILE A 78 5.62 13.76 -7.22
CA ILE A 78 5.14 12.46 -7.72
C ILE A 78 6.32 11.64 -8.24
N GLU A 79 7.21 12.21 -9.05
CA GLU A 79 8.41 11.53 -9.55
C GLU A 79 9.33 11.05 -8.42
N ALA A 80 9.48 11.84 -7.34
CA ALA A 80 10.27 11.46 -6.18
C ALA A 80 9.66 10.26 -5.45
N ILE A 81 8.32 10.23 -5.29
CA ILE A 81 7.61 9.08 -4.71
C ILE A 81 7.82 7.83 -5.57
N LEU A 82 7.70 7.96 -6.90
CA LEU A 82 7.87 6.85 -7.84
C LEU A 82 9.30 6.28 -7.83
N LYS A 83 10.33 7.14 -7.74
CA LYS A 83 11.74 6.72 -7.71
C LYS A 83 12.13 6.00 -6.43
N ASN A 84 11.63 6.47 -5.28
CA ASN A 84 11.99 5.90 -3.98
C ASN A 84 11.44 4.48 -3.77
N GLU A 85 10.40 4.10 -4.49
CA GLU A 85 9.61 2.88 -4.22
C GLU A 85 9.76 1.80 -5.31
N ARG A 86 10.83 1.85 -6.12
CA ARG A 86 11.19 0.85 -7.15
C ARG A 86 11.36 -0.59 -6.67
N TYR A 87 11.24 -0.86 -5.37
CA TYR A 87 11.31 -2.20 -4.77
C TYR A 87 9.94 -2.82 -4.44
N SER A 88 8.83 -2.21 -4.88
CA SER A 88 7.49 -2.73 -4.62
C SER A 88 7.02 -3.73 -5.69
N ASP A 89 6.12 -4.63 -5.27
CA ASP A 89 5.48 -5.74 -6.00
C ASP A 89 4.56 -5.26 -7.17
N SER A 90 4.73 -4.02 -7.63
CA SER A 90 3.85 -3.29 -8.55
C SER A 90 4.66 -2.51 -9.62
N ILE A 91 5.82 -3.05 -9.99
CA ILE A 91 6.77 -2.42 -10.93
C ILE A 91 6.10 -1.97 -12.22
N GLU A 92 5.26 -2.80 -12.83
CA GLU A 92 4.60 -2.49 -14.11
C GLU A 92 3.67 -1.27 -14.00
N ARG A 93 2.86 -1.18 -12.94
CA ARG A 93 1.95 -0.05 -12.72
C ARG A 93 2.70 1.23 -12.34
N LEU A 94 3.77 1.10 -11.57
CA LEU A 94 4.64 2.22 -11.22
C LEU A 94 5.35 2.77 -12.46
N GLN A 95 5.80 1.90 -13.36
CA GLN A 95 6.43 2.29 -14.61
C GLN A 95 5.43 2.96 -15.55
N SER A 96 4.24 2.37 -15.74
CA SER A 96 3.17 3.01 -16.52
C SER A 96 2.80 4.38 -15.97
N LEU A 97 2.81 4.56 -14.65
CA LEU A 97 2.55 5.85 -14.02
C LEU A 97 3.71 6.84 -14.22
N GLU A 98 4.97 6.38 -14.12
CA GLU A 98 6.17 7.19 -14.41
C GLU A 98 6.13 7.71 -15.85
N ASP A 99 5.83 6.84 -16.82
CA ASP A 99 5.70 7.21 -18.23
C ASP A 99 4.60 8.26 -18.42
N LYS A 100 3.44 8.10 -17.77
CA LYS A 100 2.32 9.05 -17.88
C LYS A 100 2.60 10.40 -17.25
N VAL A 101 3.32 10.43 -16.13
CA VAL A 101 3.77 11.69 -15.49
C VAL A 101 4.76 12.42 -16.39
N GLU A 102 5.65 11.68 -17.07
CA GLU A 102 6.60 12.26 -18.01
C GLU A 102 5.88 12.82 -19.26
N GLU A 103 4.96 12.07 -19.85
CA GLU A 103 4.12 12.55 -20.97
C GLU A 103 3.33 13.81 -20.58
N TYR A 104 2.76 13.83 -19.38
CA TYR A 104 2.09 15.02 -18.84
C TYR A 104 3.03 16.22 -18.78
N ARG A 105 4.24 16.04 -18.23
CA ARG A 105 5.26 17.10 -18.10
C ARG A 105 5.64 17.66 -19.47
N GLN A 106 5.80 16.80 -20.46
CA GLN A 106 6.13 17.18 -21.83
C GLN A 106 5.01 17.98 -22.48
N SER A 107 3.75 17.52 -22.41
CA SER A 107 2.61 18.28 -22.95
C SER A 107 2.45 19.63 -22.25
N PHE A 108 2.65 19.70 -20.93
CA PHE A 108 2.57 20.98 -20.21
C PHE A 108 3.64 21.97 -20.66
N ASN A 109 4.87 21.49 -20.91
CA ASN A 109 5.95 22.30 -21.47
C ASN A 109 5.62 22.79 -22.89
N ARG A 110 5.08 21.92 -23.74
CA ARG A 110 4.69 22.27 -25.11
C ARG A 110 3.60 23.33 -25.15
N ILE A 111 2.58 23.21 -24.29
CA ILE A 111 1.53 24.23 -24.13
C ILE A 111 2.14 25.60 -23.87
N LYS A 112 3.11 25.71 -22.95
CA LYS A 112 3.76 26.99 -22.66
C LYS A 112 4.50 27.58 -23.86
N VAL A 113 5.17 26.74 -24.64
CA VAL A 113 5.88 27.17 -25.86
C VAL A 113 4.88 27.69 -26.89
N ILE A 114 3.83 26.92 -27.18
CA ILE A 114 2.79 27.28 -28.17
C ILE A 114 2.06 28.57 -27.75
N VAL A 115 1.81 28.76 -26.44
CA VAL A 115 1.22 30.01 -25.92
C VAL A 115 2.12 31.21 -26.19
N GLY A 116 3.43 31.06 -26.01
CA GLY A 116 4.40 32.13 -26.33
C GLY A 116 4.40 32.47 -27.82
N GLU A 117 4.50 31.45 -28.68
CA GLU A 117 4.45 31.62 -30.14
C GLU A 117 3.15 32.28 -30.60
N PHE A 118 2.01 31.83 -30.08
CA PHE A 118 0.72 32.44 -30.36
C PHE A 118 0.69 33.91 -29.94
N GLN A 119 1.17 34.25 -28.74
CA GLN A 119 1.17 35.63 -28.26
C GLN A 119 2.03 36.54 -29.13
N GLU A 120 3.20 36.07 -29.59
CA GLU A 120 4.05 36.83 -30.51
C GLU A 120 3.34 37.10 -31.84
N GLU A 121 2.79 36.07 -32.47
CA GLU A 121 2.05 36.20 -33.73
C GLU A 121 0.79 37.06 -33.56
N PHE A 122 0.06 36.88 -32.47
CA PHE A 122 -1.15 37.64 -32.20
C PHE A 122 -0.87 39.13 -31.97
N ASN A 123 0.23 39.45 -31.28
CA ASN A 123 0.68 40.83 -31.10
C ASN A 123 1.09 41.49 -32.42
N ARG A 124 1.66 40.74 -33.36
CA ARG A 124 1.99 41.24 -34.72
C ARG A 124 0.73 41.53 -35.55
N LEU A 125 -0.37 40.84 -35.29
CA LEU A 125 -1.65 41.05 -35.99
C LEU A 125 -2.42 42.28 -35.51
N LYS A 126 -2.28 42.67 -34.23
CA LYS A 126 -3.04 43.79 -33.63
C LYS A 126 -3.02 45.10 -34.44
N PRO A 127 -1.87 45.60 -34.94
CA PRO A 127 -1.81 46.86 -35.67
C PRO A 127 -2.57 46.84 -37.00
N SER A 128 -2.68 45.68 -37.63
CA SER A 128 -3.33 45.49 -38.94
C SER A 128 -4.87 45.40 -38.84
N TYR A 129 -5.40 45.12 -37.65
CA TYR A 129 -6.83 44.86 -37.41
C TYR A 129 -7.42 45.78 -36.33
N LYS A 130 -7.09 47.07 -36.38
CA LYS A 130 -7.54 48.08 -35.39
C LYS A 130 -9.07 48.15 -35.21
N GLN A 131 -9.83 47.87 -36.27
CA GLN A 131 -11.30 47.84 -36.23
C GLN A 131 -11.88 46.77 -35.29
N TYR A 132 -11.08 45.78 -34.89
CA TYR A 132 -11.48 44.69 -34.00
C TYR A 132 -10.82 44.78 -32.62
N TYR A 133 -10.43 46.00 -32.18
CA TYR A 133 -9.70 46.18 -30.93
C TYR A 133 -10.40 45.58 -29.70
N ALA A 134 -11.74 45.62 -29.70
CA ALA A 134 -12.58 45.05 -28.63
C ALA A 134 -12.47 43.52 -28.49
N PHE A 135 -12.07 42.81 -29.56
CA PHE A 135 -11.98 41.35 -29.56
C PHE A 135 -10.61 40.83 -29.12
N PHE A 136 -9.54 41.63 -29.19
CA PHE A 136 -8.21 41.18 -28.76
C PHE A 136 -8.16 40.78 -27.28
N PRO A 137 -8.69 41.57 -26.32
CA PRO A 137 -8.68 41.17 -24.92
C PRO A 137 -9.48 39.90 -24.65
N LEU A 138 -10.56 39.66 -25.43
CA LEU A 138 -11.37 38.45 -25.32
C LEU A 138 -10.56 37.23 -25.74
N VAL A 139 -10.01 37.24 -26.95
CA VAL A 139 -9.15 36.16 -27.46
C VAL A 139 -8.01 35.94 -26.47
N GLU A 140 -7.34 37.02 -26.07
CA GLU A 140 -6.28 36.97 -25.08
C GLU A 140 -6.77 36.29 -23.83
N SER A 141 -7.86 36.66 -23.19
CA SER A 141 -8.32 36.05 -21.93
C SER A 141 -8.69 34.57 -22.05
N THR A 142 -9.10 34.09 -23.23
CA THR A 142 -9.65 32.73 -23.41
C THR A 142 -8.74 31.74 -24.14
N ILE A 143 -7.52 32.12 -24.58
CA ILE A 143 -6.65 31.22 -25.38
C ILE A 143 -6.44 29.83 -24.78
N LEU A 144 -6.31 29.71 -23.45
CA LEU A 144 -6.08 28.43 -22.76
C LEU A 144 -7.37 27.68 -22.42
N GLU A 145 -8.50 28.38 -22.34
CA GLU A 145 -9.77 27.75 -22.02
C GLU A 145 -10.46 27.20 -23.27
N ARG A 146 -10.44 27.97 -24.37
CA ARG A 146 -11.17 27.67 -25.60
C ARG A 146 -10.33 27.97 -26.85
N PRO A 147 -9.22 27.26 -27.10
CA PRO A 147 -8.35 27.54 -28.24
C PRO A 147 -9.06 27.42 -29.60
N ILE A 148 -9.90 26.37 -29.78
CA ILE A 148 -10.66 26.16 -31.03
C ILE A 148 -11.64 27.32 -31.30
N MET A 149 -12.38 27.75 -30.28
CA MET A 149 -13.32 28.87 -30.42
C MET A 149 -12.58 30.14 -30.84
N ASN A 150 -11.38 30.36 -30.27
CA ASN A 150 -10.54 31.48 -30.68
C ASN A 150 -10.05 31.33 -32.13
N ALA A 151 -9.69 30.12 -32.58
CA ALA A 151 -9.31 29.88 -33.98
C ALA A 151 -10.49 30.12 -34.95
N GLU A 152 -11.72 29.83 -34.52
CA GLU A 152 -12.94 30.15 -35.29
C GLU A 152 -13.21 31.65 -35.32
N LEU A 153 -13.03 32.36 -34.20
CA LEU A 153 -13.14 33.82 -34.15
C LEU A 153 -12.10 34.48 -35.08
N LEU A 154 -10.87 34.00 -35.09
CA LEU A 154 -9.81 34.47 -36.00
C LEU A 154 -10.15 34.23 -37.48
N ARG A 155 -10.78 33.09 -37.80
CA ARG A 155 -11.23 32.80 -39.18
C ARG A 155 -12.43 33.64 -39.59
N GLY A 156 -13.43 33.78 -38.72
CA GLY A 156 -14.68 34.46 -39.03
C GLY A 156 -14.57 35.98 -38.99
N ILE A 157 -14.14 36.53 -37.86
CA ILE A 157 -14.14 37.99 -37.62
C ILE A 157 -12.93 38.66 -38.26
N PHE A 158 -11.74 38.05 -38.13
CA PHE A 158 -10.50 38.62 -38.66
C PHE A 158 -10.21 38.16 -40.11
N SER A 159 -11.05 37.28 -40.67
CA SER A 159 -10.89 36.72 -42.02
C SER A 159 -9.50 36.12 -42.29
N LEU A 160 -8.86 35.58 -41.24
CA LEU A 160 -7.52 35.00 -41.35
C LEU A 160 -7.59 33.67 -42.10
N GLN A 161 -6.62 33.44 -42.98
CA GLN A 161 -6.52 32.21 -43.77
C GLN A 161 -6.24 31.01 -42.86
N PRO A 162 -6.76 29.79 -43.17
CA PRO A 162 -6.54 28.60 -42.36
C PRO A 162 -5.07 28.24 -42.10
N GLY A 163 -4.16 28.61 -43.01
CA GLY A 163 -2.72 28.40 -42.86
C GLY A 163 -2.00 29.48 -42.04
N ASN A 164 -2.71 30.45 -41.45
CA ASN A 164 -2.09 31.48 -40.64
C ASN A 164 -1.46 30.88 -39.38
N PRO A 165 -0.22 31.27 -39.01
CA PRO A 165 0.46 30.76 -37.82
C PRO A 165 -0.38 30.83 -36.54
N ALA A 166 -1.12 31.92 -36.31
CA ALA A 166 -1.94 32.08 -35.10
C ALA A 166 -3.11 31.08 -35.04
N ILE A 167 -3.72 30.75 -36.18
CA ILE A 167 -4.79 29.73 -36.23
C ILE A 167 -4.19 28.34 -35.97
N LYS A 168 -3.05 28.04 -36.60
CA LYS A 168 -2.35 26.77 -36.43
C LYS A 168 -1.93 26.56 -34.97
N SER A 169 -1.32 27.56 -34.34
CA SER A 169 -0.94 27.50 -32.92
C SER A 169 -2.15 27.25 -32.01
N LEU A 170 -3.32 27.83 -32.29
CA LEU A 170 -4.53 27.57 -31.51
C LEU A 170 -5.07 26.14 -31.69
N GLN A 171 -4.94 25.55 -32.88
CA GLN A 171 -5.30 24.16 -33.12
C GLN A 171 -4.34 23.21 -32.38
N GLU A 172 -3.03 23.43 -32.52
CA GLU A 172 -2.01 22.65 -31.81
C GLU A 172 -2.15 22.79 -30.28
N LEU A 173 -2.45 24.00 -29.80
CA LEU A 173 -2.72 24.25 -28.39
C LEU A 173 -3.91 23.45 -27.87
N ASN A 174 -4.99 23.34 -28.66
CA ASN A 174 -6.13 22.52 -28.28
C ASN A 174 -5.76 21.04 -28.15
N ASP A 175 -4.99 20.53 -29.12
CA ASP A 175 -4.61 19.12 -29.16
C ASP A 175 -3.69 18.78 -27.97
N GLU A 176 -2.72 19.65 -27.66
CA GLU A 176 -1.83 19.49 -26.51
C GLU A 176 -2.58 19.64 -25.17
N ILE A 177 -3.54 20.57 -25.05
CA ILE A 177 -4.40 20.66 -23.85
C ILE A 177 -5.25 19.39 -23.68
N SER A 178 -5.77 18.84 -24.78
CA SER A 178 -6.56 17.61 -24.76
C SER A 178 -5.70 16.41 -24.36
N ALA A 179 -4.47 16.31 -24.90
CA ALA A 179 -3.51 15.29 -24.53
C ALA A 179 -3.10 15.41 -23.05
N LEU A 180 -2.80 16.63 -22.57
CA LEU A 180 -2.51 16.88 -21.15
C LEU A 180 -3.67 16.42 -20.26
N ARG A 181 -4.90 16.79 -20.60
CA ARG A 181 -6.11 16.41 -19.86
C ARG A 181 -6.27 14.89 -19.83
N ARG A 182 -6.08 14.21 -20.95
CA ARG A 182 -6.10 12.74 -21.00
C ARG A 182 -5.01 12.12 -20.12
N ASN A 183 -3.77 12.60 -20.21
CA ASN A 183 -2.66 12.07 -19.42
C ASN A 183 -2.92 12.20 -17.91
N GLY A 184 -3.39 13.36 -17.45
CA GLY A 184 -3.71 13.51 -16.03
C GLY A 184 -4.95 12.74 -15.56
N GLU A 185 -5.89 12.39 -16.46
CA GLU A 185 -6.97 11.45 -16.15
C GLU A 185 -6.43 10.02 -16.05
N GLU A 186 -5.54 9.60 -16.95
CA GLU A 186 -4.88 8.30 -16.90
C GLU A 186 -4.03 8.14 -15.62
N ILE A 187 -3.31 9.19 -15.20
CA ILE A 187 -2.59 9.22 -13.90
C ILE A 187 -3.54 8.99 -12.72
N LEU A 188 -4.70 9.65 -12.71
CA LEU A 188 -5.71 9.46 -11.66
C LEU A 188 -6.30 8.05 -11.68
N ASN A 189 -6.61 7.51 -12.87
CA ASN A 189 -7.16 6.17 -13.02
C ASN A 189 -6.17 5.09 -12.57
N ILE A 190 -4.89 5.23 -12.92
CA ILE A 190 -3.83 4.30 -12.50
C ILE A 190 -3.65 4.36 -10.98
N SER A 191 -3.56 5.56 -10.39
CA SER A 191 -3.41 5.72 -8.94
C SER A 191 -4.65 5.25 -8.16
N GLU A 192 -5.86 5.44 -8.67
CA GLU A 192 -7.06 4.86 -8.06
C GLU A 192 -7.09 3.32 -8.14
N GLY A 193 -6.68 2.76 -9.28
CA GLY A 193 -6.54 1.32 -9.44
C GLY A 193 -5.52 0.72 -8.46
N MET A 194 -4.41 1.41 -8.24
CA MET A 194 -3.41 1.03 -7.23
C MET A 194 -4.00 1.07 -5.82
N GLU A 195 -4.81 2.08 -5.49
CA GLU A 195 -5.42 2.25 -4.16
C GLU A 195 -6.38 1.10 -3.87
N ARG A 196 -7.25 0.77 -4.83
CA ARG A 196 -8.21 -0.34 -4.72
C ARG A 196 -7.51 -1.68 -4.51
N ILE A 197 -6.41 -1.93 -5.24
CA ILE A 197 -5.62 -3.16 -5.10
C ILE A 197 -4.93 -3.20 -3.73
N ALA A 198 -4.31 -2.11 -3.30
CA ALA A 198 -3.62 -2.04 -2.02
C ALA A 198 -4.59 -2.25 -0.85
N ARG A 199 -5.74 -1.56 -0.88
CA ARG A 199 -6.81 -1.73 0.11
C ARG A 199 -7.31 -3.17 0.15
N GLY A 200 -7.58 -3.77 -1.01
CA GLY A 200 -7.99 -5.17 -1.10
C GLY A 200 -6.94 -6.16 -0.57
N LYS A 201 -5.64 -5.92 -0.78
CA LYS A 201 -4.56 -6.72 -0.19
C LYS A 201 -4.55 -6.60 1.34
N VAL A 202 -4.67 -5.38 1.87
CA VAL A 202 -4.71 -5.12 3.32
C VAL A 202 -5.92 -5.78 3.97
N GLU A 203 -7.11 -5.60 3.41
CA GLU A 203 -8.35 -6.18 3.93
C GLU A 203 -8.29 -7.71 3.94
N LYS A 204 -7.77 -8.34 2.88
CA LYS A 204 -7.56 -9.80 2.83
C LYS A 204 -6.58 -10.28 3.88
N ALA A 205 -5.43 -9.61 4.04
CA ALA A 205 -4.42 -9.98 5.03
C ALA A 205 -4.95 -9.83 6.47
N ILE A 206 -5.69 -8.75 6.75
CA ILE A 206 -6.35 -8.54 8.04
C ILE A 206 -7.42 -9.62 8.28
N GLY A 207 -8.28 -9.88 7.30
CA GLY A 207 -9.35 -10.86 7.41
C GLY A 207 -8.83 -12.28 7.66
N PHE A 208 -7.77 -12.69 6.95
CA PHE A 208 -7.11 -13.97 7.17
C PHE A 208 -6.47 -14.06 8.55
N SER A 209 -5.76 -13.01 8.99
CA SER A 209 -5.15 -12.92 10.31
C SER A 209 -6.19 -13.02 11.44
N GLN A 210 -7.32 -12.31 11.31
CA GLN A 210 -8.42 -12.36 12.29
C GLN A 210 -9.04 -13.75 12.41
N HIS A 211 -9.39 -14.39 11.29
CA HIS A 211 -9.95 -15.75 11.31
C HIS A 211 -8.96 -16.75 11.88
N ALA A 212 -7.70 -16.67 11.49
CA ALA A 212 -6.66 -17.55 12.02
C ALA A 212 -6.45 -17.34 13.51
N ALA A 213 -6.41 -16.10 14.01
CA ALA A 213 -6.26 -15.81 15.42
C ALA A 213 -7.44 -16.38 16.24
N LEU A 214 -8.67 -16.24 15.75
CA LEU A 214 -9.87 -16.78 16.41
C LEU A 214 -9.86 -18.31 16.53
N ILE A 215 -9.28 -19.02 15.57
CA ILE A 215 -9.19 -20.48 15.58
C ILE A 215 -7.97 -20.96 16.38
N LEU A 216 -6.82 -20.35 16.13
CA LEU A 216 -5.55 -20.79 16.70
C LEU A 216 -5.50 -20.51 18.21
N PHE A 217 -5.91 -19.33 18.67
CA PHE A 217 -5.86 -18.96 20.09
C PHE A 217 -6.55 -19.97 21.02
N PRO A 218 -7.82 -20.39 20.81
CA PRO A 218 -8.46 -21.40 21.67
C PRO A 218 -7.78 -22.77 21.56
N ILE A 219 -7.31 -23.17 20.37
CA ILE A 219 -6.55 -24.43 20.20
C ILE A 219 -5.29 -24.41 21.09
N PHE A 220 -4.59 -23.28 21.14
CA PHE A 220 -3.43 -23.12 22.02
C PHE A 220 -3.78 -23.31 23.49
N PHE A 221 -4.89 -22.74 23.98
CA PHE A 221 -5.35 -22.96 25.36
C PHE A 221 -5.75 -24.41 25.62
N VAL A 222 -6.45 -25.05 24.68
CA VAL A 222 -6.85 -26.46 24.82
C VAL A 222 -5.62 -27.36 24.92
N ILE A 223 -4.61 -27.15 24.08
CA ILE A 223 -3.35 -27.90 24.12
C ILE A 223 -2.57 -27.57 25.41
N GLY A 224 -2.46 -26.30 25.78
CA GLY A 224 -1.72 -25.85 26.96
C GLY A 224 -2.33 -26.37 28.26
N PHE A 225 -3.63 -26.18 28.46
CA PHE A 225 -4.32 -26.70 29.65
C PHE A 225 -4.42 -28.22 29.64
N GLY A 226 -4.65 -28.85 28.48
CA GLY A 226 -4.70 -30.30 28.37
C GLY A 226 -3.39 -30.96 28.76
N THR A 227 -2.25 -30.42 28.31
CA THR A 227 -0.92 -30.92 28.71
C THR A 227 -0.65 -30.69 30.18
N LEU A 228 -0.95 -29.51 30.73
CA LEU A 228 -0.79 -29.21 32.15
C LEU A 228 -1.63 -30.15 33.03
N PHE A 229 -2.89 -30.36 32.67
CA PHE A 229 -3.80 -31.27 33.38
C PHE A 229 -3.29 -32.72 33.36
N ALA A 230 -2.84 -33.21 32.19
CA ALA A 230 -2.30 -34.56 32.04
C ALA A 230 -1.04 -34.79 32.91
N ILE A 231 -0.17 -33.79 33.03
CA ILE A 231 1.02 -33.85 33.89
C ILE A 231 0.60 -33.86 35.36
N SER A 232 -0.28 -32.94 35.76
CA SER A 232 -0.79 -32.85 37.14
C SER A 232 -1.40 -34.17 37.59
N HIS A 233 -2.30 -34.75 36.79
CA HIS A 233 -2.92 -36.04 37.10
C HIS A 233 -1.90 -37.17 37.22
N SER A 234 -0.89 -37.21 36.34
CA SER A 234 0.17 -38.22 36.39
C SER A 234 1.05 -38.10 37.63
N ILE A 235 1.32 -36.89 38.11
CA ILE A 235 2.12 -36.65 39.33
C ILE A 235 1.28 -37.00 40.57
N VAL A 236 0.04 -36.52 40.65
CA VAL A 236 -0.87 -36.76 41.78
C VAL A 236 -1.13 -38.26 41.98
N ASN A 237 -1.40 -39.01 40.90
CA ASN A 237 -1.60 -40.46 41.02
C ASN A 237 -0.36 -41.18 41.54
N ARG A 238 0.84 -40.76 41.13
CA ARG A 238 2.09 -41.33 41.65
C ARG A 238 2.30 -41.00 43.12
N LEU A 239 2.03 -39.76 43.54
CA LEU A 239 2.09 -39.38 44.95
C LEU A 239 1.10 -40.19 45.79
N LYS A 240 -0.14 -40.43 45.30
CA LYS A 240 -1.12 -41.28 45.99
C LYS A 240 -0.62 -42.71 46.20
N ILE A 241 0.04 -43.31 45.20
CA ILE A 241 0.64 -44.65 45.33
C ILE A 241 1.73 -44.64 46.42
N LEU A 242 2.60 -43.63 46.43
CA LEU A 242 3.67 -43.50 47.41
C LEU A 242 3.11 -43.26 48.83
N THR A 243 2.11 -42.40 49.00
CA THR A 243 1.45 -42.17 50.28
C THR A 243 0.73 -43.43 50.78
N GLY A 244 0.10 -44.20 49.88
CA GLY A 244 -0.53 -45.48 50.20
C GLY A 244 0.48 -46.53 50.65
N ALA A 245 1.62 -46.61 49.97
CA ALA A 245 2.75 -47.48 50.33
C ALA A 245 3.26 -47.16 51.74
N ILE A 246 3.59 -45.89 52.01
CA ILE A 246 4.07 -45.44 53.33
C ILE A 246 3.04 -45.74 54.42
N LYS A 247 1.74 -45.55 54.15
CA LYS A 247 0.68 -45.84 55.12
C LYS A 247 0.51 -47.33 55.41
N LYS A 248 0.77 -48.21 54.44
CA LYS A 248 0.78 -49.67 54.65
C LYS A 248 2.01 -50.10 55.44
N THR A 249 3.20 -49.60 55.09
CA THR A 249 4.44 -49.85 55.83
C THR A 249 4.35 -49.35 57.27
N ALA A 250 3.75 -48.17 57.49
CA ALA A 250 3.52 -47.62 58.83
C ALA A 250 2.51 -48.44 59.68
N LYS A 251 1.68 -49.27 59.03
CA LYS A 251 0.75 -50.20 59.69
C LYS A 251 1.34 -51.60 59.89
N GLY A 252 2.63 -51.79 59.60
CA GLY A 252 3.32 -53.08 59.75
C GLY A 252 3.08 -54.06 58.59
N ASP A 253 2.44 -53.62 57.50
CA ASP A 253 2.26 -54.43 56.29
C ASP A 253 3.43 -54.15 55.32
N PHE A 254 4.38 -55.09 55.26
CA PHE A 254 5.57 -55.05 54.41
C PHE A 254 5.39 -55.83 53.10
N SER A 255 4.14 -56.14 52.71
CA SER A 255 3.87 -56.78 51.42
C SER A 255 4.57 -56.05 50.28
N SER A 256 5.21 -56.81 49.38
CA SER A 256 5.94 -56.25 48.25
C SER A 256 5.03 -55.33 47.43
N LEU A 257 5.51 -54.11 47.20
CA LEU A 257 4.79 -53.13 46.41
C LEU A 257 4.49 -53.73 45.03
N PRO A 258 3.27 -53.60 44.49
CA PRO A 258 3.04 -53.84 43.08
C PRO A 258 3.70 -52.69 42.33
N ILE A 259 5.02 -52.78 42.17
CA ILE A 259 5.80 -51.86 41.35
C ILE A 259 5.33 -52.16 39.92
N PRO A 260 4.70 -51.20 39.22
CA PRO A 260 4.38 -51.39 37.82
C PRO A 260 5.69 -51.73 37.11
N ALA A 261 5.77 -52.90 36.47
CA ALA A 261 6.98 -53.36 35.81
C ALA A 261 7.43 -52.30 34.78
N GLY A 262 8.48 -51.56 35.15
CA GLY A 262 8.92 -50.37 34.45
C GLY A 262 10.05 -49.73 35.24
N GLN A 263 11.23 -50.31 35.07
CA GLN A 263 12.56 -49.85 35.53
C GLN A 263 12.55 -48.35 35.91
N ASP A 264 12.59 -48.01 37.21
CA ASP A 264 12.66 -46.61 37.68
C ASP A 264 13.73 -46.48 38.78
N GLU A 265 14.57 -45.45 38.67
CA GLU A 265 15.77 -45.19 39.48
C GLU A 265 15.47 -44.92 40.97
N ILE A 266 14.22 -44.61 41.32
CA ILE A 266 13.83 -44.31 42.71
C ILE A 266 13.69 -45.59 43.54
N GLY A 267 13.38 -46.73 42.92
CA GLY A 267 13.48 -48.04 43.58
C GLY A 267 14.90 -48.61 43.59
N GLY A 268 15.77 -48.14 42.69
CA GLY A 268 17.14 -48.63 42.58
C GLY A 268 18.09 -48.17 43.69
N ARG A 269 17.78 -47.06 44.37
CA ARG A 269 18.66 -46.54 45.43
C ARG A 269 18.37 -47.07 46.83
N THR A 270 17.23 -47.72 47.04
CA THR A 270 16.92 -48.41 48.30
C THR A 270 17.42 -49.85 48.35
N ASN A 271 17.86 -50.42 47.23
CA ASN A 271 18.35 -51.80 47.15
C ASN A 271 19.86 -51.95 47.43
N ASN A 272 20.53 -50.93 47.99
CA ASN A 272 21.98 -50.98 48.20
C ASN A 272 22.45 -50.59 49.61
N ARG A 273 21.55 -50.57 50.59
CA ARG A 273 21.90 -50.61 52.02
C ARG A 273 20.77 -51.28 52.79
N PHE A 274 20.85 -52.60 52.91
CA PHE A 274 20.81 -53.37 54.16
C PHE A 274 21.37 -54.76 53.85
#